data_AF-A0ABD4ADU9-F1
#
_entry.id   AF-A0ABD4ADU9-F1
#
_cell.length_a   1.000
_cell.length_b   1.000
_cell.length_c   1.000
_cell.angle_alpha   90.00
_cell.angle_beta   90.00
_cell.angle_gamma   90.00
#
_symmetry.space_group_name_H-M   'P 1'
#
loop_
_entity.id
_entity.type
_entity.pdbx_description
1 polymer ?
#
loop_
_entity_poly.entity_id
_entity_poly.type
_entity_poly.pdbx_seq_one_letter_code
_entity_poly.pdbx_strand_id
1 'polypeptide(L)'
;MDKEPTTDRRKTSRRPKWMVPITAVAVVVVLAVAGIVGWSLDEPRRHDSAVASCVASVKSMYDSSRTAQATVDQYQEAAAIRAPQVQNPKTISNIRKLGNTIKRTSGTRLQSVQCDAAMSTAELRDATDTARRYDTRLNELSSQYTEAAKAVVASRDAKSLQNAKDTLDRRKGEALSLLVDTDGKVMDGAVRDGLQTAIEQAGRAKGNKPDAYLEAAASLQAAIDQVNASVQSQTPAGQ
;
A
#
# COMPACT_ATOMS: atom_id res chain seq x y z
N MET A 1 46.86 -113.70 4.44
CA MET A 1 47.36 -113.18 5.73
C MET A 1 47.29 -111.67 5.67
N ASP A 2 46.51 -110.89 6.40
CA ASP A 2 45.59 -111.09 7.52
C ASP A 2 44.78 -109.79 7.72
N LYS A 3 43.54 -109.93 8.23
CA LYS A 3 42.74 -108.99 9.08
C LYS A 3 42.30 -107.58 8.59
N GLU A 4 40.98 -107.44 8.42
CA GLU A 4 40.16 -106.27 8.86
C GLU A 4 40.18 -106.13 10.42
N PRO A 5 39.74 -105.04 11.12
CA PRO A 5 38.61 -104.14 10.78
C PRO A 5 38.59 -102.66 11.33
N THR A 6 37.51 -101.94 10.94
CA THR A 6 36.75 -100.85 11.63
C THR A 6 37.43 -99.57 12.15
N THR A 7 36.95 -98.39 11.69
CA THR A 7 36.06 -97.50 12.50
C THR A 7 35.50 -96.29 11.72
N ASP A 8 34.20 -96.05 11.93
CA ASP A 8 33.40 -94.88 11.56
C ASP A 8 33.68 -93.69 12.50
N ARG A 9 33.70 -92.44 11.97
CA ARG A 9 33.09 -91.25 12.60
C ARG A 9 32.90 -90.11 11.60
N ARG A 10 31.64 -89.67 11.42
CA ARG A 10 31.23 -88.34 10.90
C ARG A 10 32.09 -87.20 11.46
N LYS A 11 32.51 -86.26 10.59
CA LYS A 11 32.87 -84.89 10.97
C LYS A 11 32.34 -83.86 9.98
N THR A 12 31.36 -83.10 10.44
CA THR A 12 30.82 -81.85 9.89
C THR A 12 31.96 -80.90 9.53
N SER A 13 32.07 -80.49 8.26
CA SER A 13 33.12 -79.56 7.82
C SER A 13 32.82 -78.14 8.32
N ARG A 14 33.80 -77.58 9.03
CA ARG A 14 33.81 -76.25 9.62
C ARG A 14 34.02 -75.20 8.51
N ARG A 15 33.17 -74.17 8.50
CA ARG A 15 33.35 -72.96 7.69
C ARG A 15 34.58 -72.17 8.18
N PRO A 16 35.50 -71.74 7.30
CA PRO A 16 36.62 -70.90 7.71
C PRO A 16 36.17 -69.45 7.99
N LYS A 17 36.44 -68.97 9.21
CA LYS A 17 36.06 -67.65 9.76
C LYS A 17 36.83 -66.45 9.17
N TRP A 18 37.55 -66.64 8.06
CA TRP A 18 38.39 -65.59 7.45
C TRP A 18 37.77 -64.90 6.22
N MET A 19 36.57 -65.32 5.80
CA MET A 19 35.80 -64.61 4.76
C MET A 19 34.88 -63.50 5.31
N VAL A 20 34.67 -63.44 6.62
CA VAL A 20 33.82 -62.40 7.24
C VAL A 20 34.44 -60.99 7.13
N PRO A 21 35.75 -60.76 7.37
CA PRO A 21 36.30 -59.40 7.31
C PRO A 21 36.39 -58.85 5.87
N ILE A 22 36.68 -59.68 4.87
CA ILE A 22 36.85 -59.23 3.48
C ILE A 22 35.51 -58.82 2.85
N THR A 23 34.44 -59.56 3.15
CA THR A 23 33.09 -59.23 2.65
C THR A 23 32.55 -57.95 3.30
N ALA A 24 32.86 -57.70 4.58
CA ALA A 24 32.44 -56.48 5.27
C ALA A 24 33.12 -55.22 4.71
N VAL A 25 34.43 -55.29 4.40
CA VAL A 25 35.16 -54.16 3.80
C VAL A 25 34.67 -53.86 2.38
N ALA A 26 34.41 -54.88 1.56
CA ALA A 26 33.87 -54.69 0.22
C ALA A 26 32.47 -54.04 0.22
N VAL A 27 31.59 -54.42 1.17
CA VAL A 27 30.25 -53.81 1.31
C VAL A 27 30.35 -52.35 1.79
N VAL A 28 31.27 -52.02 2.70
CA VAL A 28 31.48 -50.64 3.17
C VAL A 28 32.03 -49.74 2.05
N VAL A 29 32.94 -50.25 1.21
CA VAL A 29 33.48 -49.49 0.07
C VAL A 29 32.40 -49.26 -1.00
N VAL A 30 31.54 -50.24 -1.30
CA VAL A 30 30.43 -50.07 -2.25
C VAL A 30 29.36 -49.09 -1.73
N LEU A 31 29.06 -49.11 -0.43
CA LEU A 31 28.14 -48.12 0.18
C LEU A 31 28.74 -46.70 0.25
N ALA A 32 30.06 -46.57 0.44
CA ALA A 32 30.75 -45.28 0.41
C ALA A 32 30.76 -44.67 -1.00
N VAL A 33 30.98 -45.47 -2.05
CA VAL A 33 30.95 -45.00 -3.44
C VAL A 33 29.52 -44.73 -3.92
N ALA A 34 28.54 -45.55 -3.53
CA ALA A 34 27.13 -45.28 -3.83
C ALA A 34 26.57 -44.06 -3.07
N GLY A 35 27.04 -43.79 -1.85
CA GLY A 35 26.71 -42.59 -1.09
C GLY A 35 27.27 -41.31 -1.71
N ILE A 36 28.46 -41.37 -2.32
CA ILE A 36 29.07 -40.23 -3.03
C ILE A 36 28.42 -40.00 -4.40
N VAL A 37 28.07 -41.07 -5.13
CA VAL A 37 27.41 -40.95 -6.44
C VAL A 37 25.92 -40.56 -6.32
N GLY A 38 25.23 -41.01 -5.27
CA GLY A 38 23.85 -40.62 -4.97
C GLY A 38 23.68 -39.14 -4.61
N TRP A 39 24.70 -38.50 -4.03
CA TRP A 39 24.74 -37.04 -3.86
C TRP A 39 25.03 -36.35 -5.20
N SER A 40 25.99 -36.86 -5.99
CA SER A 40 26.41 -36.24 -7.27
C SER A 40 25.34 -36.11 -8.36
N LEU A 41 24.23 -36.84 -8.28
CA LEU A 41 23.11 -36.75 -9.24
C LEU A 41 21.92 -35.92 -8.74
N ASP A 42 21.88 -35.55 -7.47
CA ASP A 42 20.85 -34.67 -6.88
C ASP A 42 21.36 -33.22 -6.74
N GLU A 43 22.67 -33.03 -6.58
CA GLU A 43 23.34 -31.71 -6.55
C GLU A 43 23.09 -30.84 -7.81
N PRO A 44 23.21 -31.35 -9.05
CA PRO A 44 23.03 -30.53 -10.26
C PRO A 44 21.60 -30.00 -10.39
N ARG A 45 20.60 -30.87 -10.13
CA ARG A 45 19.18 -30.49 -10.20
C ARG A 45 18.78 -29.50 -9.12
N ARG A 46 19.36 -29.61 -7.93
CA ARG A 46 19.14 -28.64 -6.83
C ARG A 46 19.76 -27.29 -7.14
N HIS A 47 20.89 -27.26 -7.83
CA HIS A 47 21.56 -26.03 -8.23
C HIS A 47 20.78 -25.32 -9.35
N ASP A 48 20.41 -26.03 -10.41
CA ASP A 48 19.59 -25.48 -11.51
C ASP A 48 18.25 -24.94 -10.99
N SER A 49 17.62 -25.65 -10.05
CA SER A 49 16.40 -25.20 -9.37
C SER A 49 16.62 -23.93 -8.53
N ALA A 50 17.77 -23.81 -7.86
CA ALA A 50 18.13 -22.62 -7.10
C ALA A 50 18.40 -21.41 -8.02
N VAL A 51 19.09 -21.61 -9.14
CA VAL A 51 19.30 -20.57 -10.17
C VAL A 51 17.95 -20.10 -10.71
N ALA A 52 17.08 -21.03 -11.14
CA ALA A 52 15.76 -20.70 -11.67
C ALA A 52 14.90 -19.93 -10.65
N SER A 53 14.89 -20.37 -9.39
CA SER A 53 14.15 -19.70 -8.31
C SER A 53 14.67 -18.29 -8.03
N CYS A 54 16.00 -18.12 -8.08
CA CYS A 54 16.65 -16.83 -7.91
C CYS A 54 16.25 -15.88 -9.04
N VAL A 55 16.40 -16.30 -10.30
CA VAL A 55 16.05 -15.49 -11.48
C VAL A 55 14.58 -15.07 -11.45
N ALA A 56 13.68 -16.00 -11.13
CA ALA A 56 12.25 -15.71 -11.01
C ALA A 56 11.95 -14.68 -9.90
N SER A 57 12.60 -14.81 -8.74
CA SER A 57 12.39 -13.90 -7.60
C SER A 57 12.97 -12.52 -7.87
N VAL A 58 14.15 -12.44 -8.49
CA VAL A 58 14.75 -11.17 -8.92
C VAL A 58 13.90 -10.49 -9.98
N LYS A 59 13.34 -11.25 -10.94
CA LYS A 59 12.38 -10.71 -11.91
C LYS A 59 11.14 -10.14 -11.23
N SER A 60 10.51 -10.89 -10.32
CA SER A 60 9.35 -10.41 -9.56
C SER A 60 9.67 -9.10 -8.83
N MET A 61 10.81 -9.06 -8.14
CA MET A 61 11.30 -7.88 -7.44
C MET A 61 11.41 -6.65 -8.36
N TYR A 62 11.95 -6.80 -9.59
CA TYR A 62 12.01 -5.72 -10.57
C TYR A 62 10.62 -5.30 -11.09
N ASP A 63 9.73 -6.26 -11.33
CA ASP A 63 8.36 -6.00 -11.76
C ASP A 63 7.56 -5.25 -10.67
N SER A 64 7.71 -5.63 -9.40
CA SER A 64 7.18 -4.89 -8.24
C SER A 64 7.77 -3.49 -8.11
N SER A 65 9.04 -3.29 -8.45
CA SER A 65 9.64 -1.94 -8.46
C SER A 65 9.04 -1.05 -9.55
N ARG A 66 8.85 -1.59 -10.77
CA ARG A 66 8.16 -0.86 -11.85
C ARG A 66 6.73 -0.52 -11.46
N THR A 67 6.02 -1.47 -10.86
CA THR A 67 4.65 -1.26 -10.37
C THR A 67 4.62 -0.18 -9.30
N ALA A 68 5.51 -0.22 -8.30
CA ALA A 68 5.56 0.80 -7.26
C ALA A 68 5.87 2.20 -7.82
N GLN A 69 6.74 2.32 -8.84
CA GLN A 69 6.98 3.58 -9.54
C GLN A 69 5.76 4.05 -10.32
N ALA A 70 5.09 3.15 -11.07
CA ALA A 70 3.86 3.46 -11.78
C ALA A 70 2.74 3.94 -10.82
N THR A 71 2.64 3.36 -9.62
CA THR A 71 1.72 3.83 -8.58
C THR A 71 2.06 5.25 -8.14
N VAL A 72 3.33 5.59 -7.99
CA VAL A 72 3.75 6.96 -7.66
C VAL A 72 3.32 7.94 -8.74
N ASP A 73 3.54 7.59 -10.01
CA ASP A 73 3.18 8.42 -11.15
C ASP A 73 1.65 8.55 -11.30
N GLN A 74 0.91 7.46 -11.09
CA GLN A 74 -0.56 7.44 -11.13
C GLN A 74 -1.19 8.44 -10.16
N TYR A 75 -0.62 8.60 -8.96
CA TYR A 75 -1.13 9.51 -7.93
C TYR A 75 -0.34 10.82 -7.83
N GLN A 76 0.37 11.22 -8.89
CA GLN A 76 1.14 12.48 -8.91
C GLN A 76 0.28 13.71 -8.57
N GLU A 77 -0.99 13.72 -9.00
CA GLU A 77 -1.91 14.83 -8.71
C GLU A 77 -2.23 14.93 -7.22
N ALA A 78 -2.44 13.78 -6.55
CA ALA A 78 -2.63 13.75 -5.11
C ALA A 78 -1.35 14.20 -4.38
N ALA A 79 -0.18 13.80 -4.87
CA ALA A 79 1.11 14.21 -4.30
C ALA A 79 1.44 15.70 -4.52
N ALA A 80 0.85 16.33 -5.54
CA ALA A 80 1.00 17.76 -5.84
C ALA A 80 0.18 18.67 -4.90
N ILE A 81 -0.84 18.12 -4.22
CA ILE A 81 -1.65 18.87 -3.25
C ILE A 81 -0.77 19.38 -2.10
N ARG A 82 -0.98 20.63 -1.69
CA ARG A 82 -0.18 21.31 -0.66
C ARG A 82 -0.91 21.37 0.68
N ALA A 83 -0.15 21.54 1.77
CA ALA A 83 -0.67 21.58 3.13
C ALA A 83 -1.84 22.60 3.34
N PRO A 84 -1.83 23.79 2.74
CA PRO A 84 -2.97 24.72 2.87
C PRO A 84 -4.26 24.23 2.21
N GLN A 85 -4.21 23.26 1.31
CA GLN A 85 -5.37 22.76 0.58
C GLN A 85 -6.05 21.57 1.27
N VAL A 86 -5.45 21.02 2.33
CA VAL A 86 -5.98 19.88 3.07
C VAL A 86 -6.36 20.25 4.49
N GLN A 87 -7.32 19.52 5.04
CA GLN A 87 -7.72 19.67 6.44
C GLN A 87 -6.66 19.11 7.41
N ASN A 88 -5.97 18.04 7.00
CA ASN A 88 -4.93 17.37 7.77
C ASN A 88 -3.58 17.45 7.04
N PRO A 89 -2.71 18.40 7.42
CA PRO A 89 -1.38 18.57 6.81
C PRO A 89 -0.48 17.32 6.90
N LYS A 90 -0.72 16.41 7.85
CA LYS A 90 0.07 15.18 8.00
C LYS A 90 -0.08 14.25 6.80
N THR A 91 -1.20 14.31 6.08
CA THR A 91 -1.43 13.52 4.86
C THR A 91 -0.39 13.84 3.78
N ILE A 92 -0.06 15.12 3.62
CA ILE A 92 0.96 15.61 2.67
C ILE A 92 2.36 15.13 3.06
N SER A 93 2.71 15.20 4.34
CA SER A 93 4.00 14.70 4.81
C SER A 93 4.11 13.18 4.63
N ASN A 94 3.03 12.44 4.86
CA ASN A 94 3.00 10.99 4.72
C ASN A 94 3.19 10.52 3.28
N ILE A 95 2.41 11.07 2.33
CA ILE A 95 2.53 10.69 0.91
C ILE A 95 3.93 11.00 0.36
N ARG A 96 4.52 12.14 0.73
CA ARG A 96 5.91 12.50 0.34
C ARG A 96 6.93 11.53 0.91
N LYS A 97 6.80 11.16 2.20
CA LYS A 97 7.69 10.19 2.86
C LYS A 97 7.63 8.83 2.17
N LEU A 98 6.43 8.36 1.84
CA LEU A 98 6.23 7.09 1.14
C LEU A 98 6.80 7.13 -0.27
N GLY A 99 6.52 8.17 -1.06
CA GLY A 99 7.09 8.34 -2.40
C GLY A 99 8.62 8.37 -2.40
N ASN A 100 9.24 9.11 -1.46
CA ASN A 100 10.68 9.10 -1.27
C ASN A 100 11.23 7.73 -0.84
N THR A 101 10.45 6.97 -0.08
CA THR A 101 10.85 5.61 0.32
C THR A 101 10.75 4.64 -0.85
N ILE A 102 9.70 4.71 -1.67
CA ILE A 102 9.58 3.94 -2.92
C ILE A 102 10.75 4.26 -3.85
N LYS A 103 11.07 5.54 -4.07
CA LYS A 103 12.20 5.96 -4.92
C LYS A 103 13.55 5.42 -4.43
N ARG A 104 13.81 5.45 -3.12
CA ARG A 104 15.05 4.91 -2.52
C ARG A 104 15.12 3.39 -2.60
N THR A 105 14.00 2.69 -2.36
CA THR A 105 13.93 1.23 -2.48
C THR A 105 14.05 0.80 -3.93
N SER A 106 13.47 1.55 -4.86
CA SER A 106 13.48 1.28 -6.31
C SER A 106 14.78 1.70 -7.03
N GLY A 107 15.66 2.43 -6.35
CA GLY A 107 16.93 2.89 -6.90
C GLY A 107 18.05 1.87 -6.71
N THR A 108 19.23 2.36 -6.35
CA THR A 108 20.50 1.62 -6.28
C THR A 108 20.44 0.33 -5.44
N ARG A 109 19.49 0.19 -4.51
CA ARG A 109 19.35 -1.00 -3.65
C ARG A 109 18.89 -2.26 -4.37
N LEU A 110 18.21 -2.13 -5.52
CA LEU A 110 17.77 -3.28 -6.30
C LEU A 110 18.90 -3.85 -7.16
N GLN A 111 19.82 -2.99 -7.60
CA GLN A 111 20.90 -3.35 -8.53
C GLN A 111 21.94 -4.29 -7.90
N SER A 112 21.97 -4.42 -6.58
CA SER A 112 22.89 -5.32 -5.88
C SER A 112 22.42 -6.78 -5.82
N VAL A 113 21.17 -7.08 -6.20
CA VAL A 113 20.63 -8.44 -6.15
C VAL A 113 20.71 -9.05 -7.55
N GLN A 114 21.58 -10.05 -7.69
CA GLN A 114 21.84 -10.74 -8.95
C GLN A 114 21.87 -12.25 -8.72
N CYS A 115 21.62 -13.00 -9.79
CA CYS A 115 21.68 -14.45 -9.81
C CYS A 115 22.67 -14.86 -10.88
N ASP A 116 23.73 -15.57 -10.48
CA ASP A 116 24.72 -16.13 -11.40
C ASP A 116 24.84 -17.64 -11.15
N ALA A 117 24.88 -18.42 -12.23
CA ALA A 117 24.98 -19.88 -12.15
C ALA A 117 26.34 -20.37 -11.61
N ALA A 118 27.34 -19.49 -11.51
CA ALA A 118 28.63 -19.77 -10.87
C ALA A 118 28.60 -19.54 -9.35
N MET A 119 27.55 -18.91 -8.80
CA MET A 119 27.37 -18.75 -7.35
C MET A 119 27.06 -20.11 -6.72
N SER A 120 27.32 -20.28 -5.43
CA SER A 120 26.89 -21.46 -4.69
C SER A 120 25.37 -21.49 -4.49
N THR A 121 24.80 -22.68 -4.26
CA THR A 121 23.37 -22.85 -3.92
C THR A 121 22.96 -22.03 -2.69
N ALA A 122 23.87 -21.81 -1.73
CA ALA A 122 23.61 -20.99 -0.55
C ALA A 122 23.49 -19.51 -0.91
N GLU A 123 24.40 -18.99 -1.73
CA GLU A 123 24.36 -17.59 -2.19
C GLU A 123 23.13 -17.32 -3.07
N LEU A 124 22.75 -18.25 -3.94
CA LEU A 124 21.51 -18.16 -4.73
C LEU A 124 20.25 -18.12 -3.86
N ARG A 125 20.22 -18.87 -2.76
CA ARG A 125 19.12 -18.83 -1.79
C ARG A 125 19.07 -17.50 -1.05
N ASP A 126 20.22 -16.97 -0.61
CA ASP A 126 20.26 -15.65 0.03
C ASP A 126 19.82 -14.52 -0.91
N ALA A 127 20.24 -14.57 -2.18
CA ALA A 127 19.77 -13.66 -3.22
C ALA A 127 18.25 -13.78 -3.45
N THR A 128 17.72 -15.01 -3.48
CA THR A 128 16.28 -15.29 -3.58
C THR A 128 15.51 -14.68 -2.41
N ASP A 129 15.96 -14.91 -1.18
CA ASP A 129 15.31 -14.38 0.03
C ASP A 129 15.38 -12.86 0.08
N THR A 130 16.52 -12.28 -0.32
CA THR A 130 16.67 -10.83 -0.45
C THR A 130 15.70 -10.26 -1.48
N ALA A 131 15.59 -10.88 -2.67
CA ALA A 131 14.65 -10.46 -3.70
C ALA A 131 13.20 -10.51 -3.21
N ARG A 132 12.80 -11.59 -2.52
CA ARG A 132 11.46 -11.73 -1.93
C ARG A 132 11.15 -10.71 -0.86
N ARG A 133 12.13 -10.36 -0.02
CA ARG A 133 11.98 -9.28 0.99
C ARG A 133 11.73 -7.94 0.30
N TYR A 134 12.48 -7.63 -0.76
CA TYR A 134 12.27 -6.39 -1.52
C TYR A 134 10.94 -6.36 -2.26
N ASP A 135 10.57 -7.47 -2.90
CA ASP A 135 9.28 -7.65 -3.57
C ASP A 135 8.12 -7.38 -2.60
N THR A 136 8.10 -8.07 -1.46
CA THR A 136 7.09 -7.87 -0.40
C THR A 136 7.07 -6.42 0.07
N ARG A 137 8.24 -5.82 0.29
CA ARG A 137 8.35 -4.45 0.77
C ARG A 137 7.84 -3.43 -0.24
N LEU A 138 8.13 -3.62 -1.53
CA LEU A 138 7.68 -2.73 -2.60
C LEU A 138 6.16 -2.82 -2.78
N ASN A 139 5.59 -4.02 -2.71
CA ASN A 139 4.15 -4.24 -2.76
C ASN A 139 3.44 -3.57 -1.57
N GLU A 140 3.99 -3.72 -0.36
CA GLU A 140 3.47 -3.05 0.83
C GLU A 140 3.55 -1.52 0.71
N LEU A 141 4.68 -0.98 0.26
CA LEU A 141 4.86 0.47 0.06
C LEU A 141 3.90 1.02 -1.01
N SER A 142 3.68 0.28 -2.09
CA SER A 142 2.72 0.66 -3.15
C SER A 142 1.29 0.75 -2.62
N SER A 143 0.87 -0.23 -1.81
CA SER A 143 -0.43 -0.22 -1.13
C SER A 143 -0.55 0.97 -0.16
N GLN A 144 0.45 1.18 0.70
CA GLN A 144 0.47 2.32 1.63
C GLN A 144 0.45 3.66 0.90
N TYR A 145 1.12 3.77 -0.25
CA TYR A 145 1.13 4.99 -1.05
C TYR A 145 -0.24 5.28 -1.67
N THR A 146 -0.93 4.24 -2.15
CA THR A 146 -2.32 4.35 -2.64
C THR A 146 -3.26 4.85 -1.54
N GLU A 147 -3.18 4.27 -0.35
CA GLU A 147 -4.01 4.72 0.79
C GLU A 147 -3.65 6.13 1.24
N ALA A 148 -2.36 6.50 1.22
CA ALA A 148 -1.93 7.86 1.49
C ALA A 148 -2.49 8.86 0.47
N ALA A 149 -2.50 8.51 -0.83
CA ALA A 149 -3.09 9.34 -1.89
C ALA A 149 -4.59 9.54 -1.68
N LYS A 150 -5.34 8.47 -1.38
CA LYS A 150 -6.76 8.57 -1.02
C LYS A 150 -6.98 9.47 0.21
N ALA A 151 -6.15 9.32 1.24
CA ALA A 151 -6.23 10.15 2.45
C ALA A 151 -5.97 11.64 2.17
N VAL A 152 -5.04 11.97 1.27
CA VAL A 152 -4.82 13.36 0.84
C VAL A 152 -6.05 13.93 0.13
N VAL A 153 -6.62 13.18 -0.82
CA VAL A 153 -7.82 13.59 -1.55
C VAL A 153 -9.01 13.76 -0.60
N ALA A 154 -9.26 12.79 0.27
CA ALA A 154 -10.31 12.88 1.29
C ALA A 154 -10.11 14.09 2.21
N SER A 155 -8.87 14.42 2.57
CA SER A 155 -8.57 15.58 3.41
C SER A 155 -8.77 16.92 2.69
N ARG A 156 -8.51 16.98 1.38
CA ARG A 156 -8.84 18.14 0.53
C ARG A 156 -10.34 18.34 0.43
N ASP A 157 -11.08 17.25 0.21
CA ASP A 157 -12.54 17.30 0.06
C ASP A 157 -13.20 17.69 1.38
N ALA A 158 -12.72 17.16 2.50
CA ALA A 158 -13.16 17.57 3.83
C ALA A 158 -12.91 19.06 4.11
N LYS A 159 -11.76 19.60 3.68
CA LYS A 159 -11.49 21.04 3.79
C LYS A 159 -12.44 21.87 2.94
N SER A 160 -12.68 21.45 1.70
CA SER A 160 -13.59 22.15 0.78
C SER A 160 -15.02 22.16 1.33
N LEU A 161 -15.47 21.04 1.89
CA LEU A 161 -16.76 20.93 2.55
C LEU A 161 -16.85 21.84 3.79
N GLN A 162 -15.80 21.86 4.63
CA GLN A 162 -15.78 22.72 5.80
C GLN A 162 -15.84 24.20 5.42
N ASN A 163 -15.04 24.63 4.44
CA ASN A 163 -15.06 26.01 3.95
C ASN A 163 -16.43 26.42 3.41
N ALA A 164 -17.14 25.50 2.74
CA ALA A 164 -18.49 25.76 2.25
C ALA A 164 -19.50 25.91 3.38
N LYS A 165 -19.39 25.08 4.43
CA LYS A 165 -20.19 25.21 5.66
C LYS A 165 -19.93 26.53 6.37
N ASP A 166 -18.65 26.88 6.58
CA ASP A 166 -18.25 28.14 7.21
C ASP A 166 -18.76 29.36 6.41
N THR A 167 -18.73 29.25 5.07
CA THR A 167 -19.30 30.29 4.19
C THR A 167 -20.79 30.44 4.41
N LEU A 168 -21.54 29.33 4.42
CA LEU A 168 -22.98 29.35 4.68
C LEU A 168 -23.31 29.93 6.05
N ASP A 169 -22.59 29.52 7.09
CA ASP A 169 -22.82 29.96 8.47
C ASP A 169 -22.50 31.46 8.63
N ARG A 170 -21.44 31.95 7.98
CA ARG A 170 -21.16 33.39 7.92
C ARG A 170 -22.30 34.16 7.23
N ARG A 171 -22.82 33.68 6.09
CA ARG A 171 -23.96 34.32 5.42
C ARG A 171 -25.23 34.28 6.27
N LYS A 172 -25.47 33.21 7.03
CA LYS A 172 -26.57 33.16 8.01
C LYS A 172 -26.40 34.21 9.10
N GLY A 173 -25.19 34.37 9.64
CA GLY A 173 -24.90 35.43 10.61
C GLY A 173 -25.16 36.82 10.04
N GLU A 174 -24.71 37.09 8.81
CA GLU A 174 -24.97 38.36 8.10
C GLU A 174 -26.47 38.61 7.88
N ALA A 175 -27.22 37.59 7.42
CA ALA A 175 -28.66 37.68 7.22
C ALA A 175 -29.42 37.93 8.53
N LEU A 176 -29.06 37.24 9.62
CA LEU A 176 -29.66 37.42 10.94
C LEU A 176 -29.37 38.81 11.50
N SER A 177 -28.13 39.31 11.37
CA SER A 177 -27.79 40.67 11.76
C SER A 177 -28.61 41.68 10.96
N LEU A 178 -28.74 41.48 9.65
CA LEU A 178 -29.51 42.37 8.80
C LEU A 178 -30.99 42.40 9.18
N LEU A 179 -31.59 41.26 9.56
CA LEU A 179 -32.97 41.22 10.06
C LEU A 179 -33.17 42.09 11.30
N VAL A 180 -32.21 42.04 12.23
CA VAL A 180 -32.22 42.86 13.45
C VAL A 180 -31.98 44.33 13.12
N ASP A 181 -30.99 44.63 12.27
CA ASP A 181 -30.61 46.01 11.92
C ASP A 181 -31.69 46.73 11.12
N THR A 182 -32.54 45.99 10.42
CA THR A 182 -33.69 46.51 9.67
C THR A 182 -34.99 46.50 10.47
N ASP A 183 -34.97 46.02 11.71
CA ASP A 183 -36.14 46.03 12.57
C ASP A 183 -36.58 47.44 12.95
N GLY A 184 -37.86 47.73 12.70
CA GLY A 184 -38.43 49.07 12.88
C GLY A 184 -38.02 50.11 11.82
N LYS A 185 -37.20 49.74 10.81
CA LYS A 185 -36.93 50.60 9.64
C LYS A 185 -37.97 50.30 8.55
N VAL A 186 -38.39 51.31 7.78
CA VAL A 186 -39.38 51.14 6.71
C VAL A 186 -38.80 50.15 5.69
N MET A 187 -39.30 48.93 5.72
CA MET A 187 -38.92 47.83 4.86
C MET A 187 -40.21 47.15 4.43
N ASP A 188 -40.27 46.72 3.17
CA ASP A 188 -41.39 45.92 2.69
C ASP A 188 -41.42 44.59 3.48
N GLY A 189 -42.53 44.31 4.15
CA GLY A 189 -42.69 43.09 4.96
C GLY A 189 -42.45 41.82 4.16
N ALA A 190 -42.79 41.81 2.86
CA ALA A 190 -42.53 40.67 1.98
C ALA A 190 -41.03 40.45 1.73
N VAL A 191 -40.21 41.51 1.74
CA VAL A 191 -38.75 41.40 1.59
C VAL A 191 -38.12 40.83 2.87
N ARG A 192 -38.64 41.23 4.04
CA ARG A 192 -38.25 40.64 5.33
C ARG A 192 -38.62 39.16 5.43
N ASP A 193 -39.85 38.81 5.06
CA ASP A 193 -40.32 37.41 5.05
C ASP A 193 -39.54 36.55 4.06
N GLY A 194 -39.16 37.12 2.92
CA GLY A 194 -38.26 36.49 1.94
C GLY A 194 -36.89 36.17 2.54
N LEU A 195 -36.27 37.10 3.27
CA LEU A 195 -35.00 36.86 3.96
C LEU A 195 -35.11 35.78 5.05
N GLN A 196 -36.17 35.81 5.86
CA GLN A 196 -36.41 34.78 6.88
C GLN A 196 -36.60 33.39 6.25
N THR A 197 -37.38 33.30 5.17
CA THR A 197 -37.55 32.07 4.40
C THR A 197 -36.22 31.56 3.85
N ALA A 198 -35.37 32.45 3.31
CA ALA A 198 -34.05 32.08 2.81
C ALA A 198 -33.13 31.55 3.92
N ILE A 199 -33.17 32.14 5.11
CA ILE A 199 -32.42 31.64 6.29
C ILE A 199 -32.88 30.23 6.67
N GLU A 200 -34.20 29.98 6.70
CA GLU A 200 -34.74 28.65 7.01
C GLU A 200 -34.33 27.61 5.97
N GLN A 201 -34.41 27.94 4.68
CA GLN A 201 -33.98 27.07 3.58
C GLN A 201 -32.48 26.79 3.66
N ALA A 202 -31.66 27.81 3.92
CA ALA A 202 -30.23 27.65 4.17
C ALA A 202 -29.94 26.76 5.40
N GLY A 203 -30.80 26.81 6.42
CA GLY A 203 -30.77 25.91 7.58
C GLY A 203 -30.97 24.42 7.24
N ARG A 204 -31.63 24.14 6.11
CA ARG A 204 -31.93 22.78 5.65
C ARG A 204 -30.84 22.18 4.76
N ALA A 205 -29.81 22.94 4.40
CA ALA A 205 -28.69 22.47 3.58
C ALA A 205 -27.96 21.28 4.24
N LYS A 206 -27.90 20.16 3.55
CA LYS A 206 -27.28 18.90 4.00
C LYS A 206 -26.56 18.24 2.84
N GLY A 207 -25.47 17.54 3.14
CA GLY A 207 -24.73 16.75 2.15
C GLY A 207 -23.29 16.50 2.57
N ASN A 208 -22.60 15.68 1.79
CA ASN A 208 -21.17 15.41 1.93
C ASN A 208 -20.31 16.13 0.88
N LYS A 209 -20.92 17.00 0.06
CA LYS A 209 -20.25 17.79 -0.97
C LYS A 209 -20.44 19.30 -0.73
N PRO A 210 -19.51 20.15 -1.19
CA PRO A 210 -19.58 21.60 -1.01
C PRO A 210 -20.80 22.25 -1.70
N ASP A 211 -21.22 21.71 -2.84
CA ASP A 211 -22.17 22.38 -3.76
C ASP A 211 -23.47 22.80 -3.07
N ALA A 212 -24.11 21.90 -2.32
CA ALA A 212 -25.37 22.20 -1.62
C ALA A 212 -25.24 23.33 -0.59
N TYR A 213 -24.08 23.45 0.06
CA TYR A 213 -23.81 24.52 1.03
C TYR A 213 -23.52 25.84 0.32
N LEU A 214 -22.79 25.80 -0.79
CA LEU A 214 -22.47 26.98 -1.59
C LEU A 214 -23.71 27.54 -2.31
N GLU A 215 -24.58 26.67 -2.83
CA GLU A 215 -25.85 27.05 -3.43
C GLU A 215 -26.77 27.71 -2.39
N ALA A 216 -26.91 27.09 -1.22
CA ALA A 216 -27.65 27.70 -0.11
C ALA A 216 -27.07 29.06 0.31
N ALA A 217 -25.74 29.19 0.32
CA ALA A 217 -25.07 30.45 0.65
C ALA A 217 -25.31 31.53 -0.42
N ALA A 218 -25.36 31.15 -1.70
CA ALA A 218 -25.66 32.05 -2.81
C ALA A 218 -27.11 32.53 -2.79
N SER A 219 -28.07 31.63 -2.57
CA SER A 219 -29.49 31.99 -2.42
C SER A 219 -29.70 32.93 -1.23
N LEU A 220 -29.01 32.68 -0.12
CA LEU A 220 -29.06 33.56 1.05
C LEU A 220 -28.42 34.92 0.78
N GLN A 221 -27.31 34.97 0.05
CA GLN A 221 -26.71 36.23 -0.40
C GLN A 221 -27.66 37.05 -1.26
N ALA A 222 -28.37 36.40 -2.21
CA ALA A 222 -29.34 37.10 -3.04
C ALA A 222 -30.48 37.73 -2.22
N ALA A 223 -30.96 37.04 -1.17
CA ALA A 223 -31.95 37.58 -0.25
C ALA A 223 -31.40 38.77 0.58
N ILE A 224 -30.15 38.68 1.07
CA ILE A 224 -29.45 39.80 1.72
C ILE A 224 -29.38 41.02 0.78
N ASP A 225 -29.03 40.81 -0.49
CA ASP A 225 -28.90 41.88 -1.48
C ASP A 225 -30.26 42.54 -1.79
N GLN A 226 -31.34 41.76 -1.86
CA GLN A 226 -32.70 42.29 -2.02
C GLN A 226 -33.12 43.17 -0.84
N VAL A 227 -32.78 42.77 0.40
CA VAL A 227 -33.05 43.56 1.60
C VAL A 227 -32.30 44.88 1.55
N ASN A 228 -30.99 44.83 1.24
CA ASN A 228 -30.17 46.03 1.11
C ASN A 228 -30.70 46.98 0.02
N ALA A 229 -31.13 46.44 -1.13
CA ALA A 229 -31.73 47.24 -2.20
C ALA A 229 -33.07 47.88 -1.77
N SER A 230 -33.91 47.15 -1.05
CA SER A 230 -35.19 47.67 -0.52
C SER A 230 -34.95 48.83 0.44
N VAL A 231 -34.02 48.69 1.39
CA VAL A 231 -33.65 49.76 2.33
C VAL A 231 -33.13 51.00 1.59
N GLN A 232 -32.27 50.83 0.59
CA GLN A 232 -31.75 51.95 -0.21
C GLN A 232 -32.87 52.66 -0.97
N SER A 233 -33.80 51.92 -1.58
CA SER A 233 -34.93 52.51 -2.33
C SER A 233 -35.91 53.29 -1.44
N GLN A 234 -35.98 52.95 -0.15
CA GLN A 234 -36.83 53.60 0.83
C GLN A 234 -36.13 54.73 1.58
N THR A 235 -34.83 54.95 1.34
CA THR A 235 -34.10 56.11 1.87
C THR A 235 -34.36 57.29 0.92
N PRO A 236 -35.06 58.37 1.34
CA PRO A 236 -35.36 59.49 0.45
C PRO A 236 -34.08 60.10 -0.12
N ALA A 237 -34.03 60.30 -1.43
CA ALA A 237 -33.02 61.15 -2.05
C ALA A 237 -33.27 62.60 -1.62
N GLY A 238 -32.56 63.04 -0.58
CA GLY A 238 -32.53 64.44 -0.15
C GLY A 238 -33.58 64.81 0.89
N GLN A 239 -33.10 65.45 1.96
CA GLN A 239 -33.80 66.57 2.58
C GLN A 239 -33.95 67.71 1.57
#